data_AF-P61789-F1
#
_entry.id   AF-P61789-F1
#
_cell.length_a   1.000
_cell.length_b   1.000
_cell.length_c   1.000
_cell.angle_alpha   90.00
_cell.angle_beta   90.00
_cell.angle_gamma   90.00
#
_symmetry.space_group_name_H-M   'P 1'
#
loop_
_entity.id
_entity.type
_entity.pdbx_description
1 polymer ?
#
loop_
_entity_poly.entity_id
_entity_poly.type
_entity_poly.pdbx_seq_one_letter_code
_entity_poly.pdbx_strand_id
1 'polypeptide(L)' 'DDDCGWIMDDCTSDSDCCPNWVCSKTGFVKNICKYEM' A
#
# COMPACT_ATOMS: atom_id res chain seq x y z
N ASP A 1 16.82 0.66 6.77
CA ASP A 1 15.79 -0.02 5.98
C ASP A 1 14.54 0.80 6.03
N ASP A 2 14.05 1.22 4.87
CA ASP A 2 12.80 1.96 4.72
C ASP A 2 11.68 0.94 4.94
N ASP A 3 11.12 0.92 6.15
CA ASP A 3 10.13 -0.04 6.63
C ASP A 3 8.74 0.34 6.09
N CYS A 4 8.59 0.32 4.77
CA CYS A 4 7.36 0.63 4.06
C CYS A 4 6.89 -0.54 3.20
N GLY A 5 5.58 -0.70 3.09
CA GLY A 5 4.92 -1.77 2.36
C GLY A 5 5.02 -1.62 0.84
N TRP A 6 5.29 -2.75 0.18
CA TRP A 6 5.37 -2.89 -1.28
C TRP A 6 4.10 -3.54 -1.86
N ILE A 7 4.13 -3.97 -3.12
CA ILE A 7 2.95 -4.57 -3.77
C ILE A 7 2.39 -5.74 -2.97
N MET A 8 1.08 -5.69 -2.70
CA MET A 8 0.36 -6.69 -1.90
C MET A 8 0.76 -6.79 -0.43
N ASP A 9 1.58 -5.87 0.07
CA ASP A 9 1.86 -5.75 1.49
C ASP A 9 0.65 -5.17 2.23
N ASP A 10 0.38 -5.64 3.45
CA ASP A 10 -0.81 -5.21 4.20
C ASP A 10 -0.68 -3.75 4.64
N CYS A 11 -1.73 -2.98 4.46
CA CYS A 11 -1.74 -1.56 4.83
C CYS A 11 -3.07 -1.16 5.46
N THR A 12 -2.99 -0.21 6.38
CA THR A 12 -4.17 0.44 6.97
C THR A 12 -4.36 1.85 6.39
N SER A 13 -3.26 2.48 6.00
CA SER A 13 -3.19 3.85 5.51
C SER A 13 -2.10 3.99 4.45
N ASP A 14 -2.18 5.07 3.66
CA ASP A 14 -1.18 5.33 2.61
C ASP A 14 0.22 5.55 3.19
N SER A 15 0.32 5.90 4.47
CA SER A 15 1.58 6.06 5.21
C SER A 15 2.28 4.74 5.53
N ASP A 16 1.57 3.61 5.48
CA ASP A 16 2.18 2.28 5.59
C ASP A 16 2.89 1.89 4.30
N CYS A 17 2.53 2.51 3.17
CA CYS A 17 3.07 2.18 1.85
C CYS A 17 4.28 3.03 1.49
N CYS A 18 5.16 2.48 0.66
CA CYS A 18 6.33 3.22 0.19
C CYS A 18 5.97 4.45 -0.65
N PRO A 19 6.89 5.42 -0.80
CA PRO A 19 6.69 6.56 -1.69
C PRO A 19 6.28 6.10 -3.10
N ASN A 20 5.24 6.71 -3.67
CA ASN A 20 4.54 6.33 -4.92
C ASN A 20 3.58 5.13 -4.82
N TRP A 21 3.26 4.69 -3.61
CA TRP A 21 2.27 3.64 -3.35
C TRP A 21 1.14 4.18 -2.49
N VAL A 22 -0.06 3.65 -2.72
CA VAL A 22 -1.27 3.97 -1.97
C VAL A 22 -1.89 2.71 -1.39
N CYS A 23 -2.54 2.88 -0.25
CA CYS A 23 -3.23 1.80 0.40
C CYS A 23 -4.59 1.59 -0.27
N SER A 24 -4.75 0.46 -0.95
CA SER A 24 -5.98 0.10 -1.63
C SER A 24 -7.08 -0.21 -0.62
N LYS A 25 -7.98 0.74 -0.37
CA LYS A 25 -9.11 0.56 0.56
C LYS A 25 -10.38 -0.01 -0.09
N THR A 26 -10.34 -0.25 -1.40
CA THR A 26 -11.51 -0.68 -2.19
C THR A 26 -11.11 -1.76 -3.21
N GLY A 27 -11.93 -2.81 -3.35
CA GLY A 27 -11.76 -3.86 -4.37
C GLY A 27 -11.45 -5.25 -3.78
N PHE A 28 -11.09 -6.20 -4.67
CA PHE A 28 -10.69 -7.57 -4.29
C PHE A 28 -9.39 -7.57 -3.47
N VAL A 29 -8.53 -6.57 -3.74
CA VAL A 29 -7.27 -6.32 -3.05
C VAL A 29 -7.44 -5.12 -2.11
N LYS A 30 -8.19 -5.34 -1.02
CA LYS A 30 -8.37 -4.35 0.05
C LYS A 30 -7.24 -4.47 1.08
N ASN A 31 -6.91 -3.36 1.74
CA ASN A 31 -5.85 -3.26 2.74
C ASN A 31 -4.49 -3.72 2.21
N ILE A 32 -4.18 -3.41 0.95
CA ILE A 32 -2.83 -3.66 0.42
C ILE A 32 -2.23 -2.44 -0.26
N CYS A 33 -0.91 -2.31 -0.16
CA CYS A 33 -0.17 -1.31 -0.91
C CYS A 33 -0.19 -1.66 -2.40
N LYS A 34 -0.57 -0.68 -3.21
CA LYS A 34 -0.53 -0.72 -4.68
C LYS A 34 0.18 0.52 -5.21
N TYR A 35 0.85 0.39 -6.34
CA TYR A 35 1.50 1.52 -6.99
C TYR A 35 0.43 2.51 -7.49
N GLU A 36 0.59 3.79 -7.17
CA GLU A 36 -0.20 4.86 -7.77
C GLU A 36 0.41 5.16 -9.14
N MET A 37 -0.21 4.64 -10.21
CA MET A 37 0.17 4.96 -11.61
C MET A 37 -0.25 6.36 -12.01
#